data_AF-A0A150KBG8-F1
#
_entry.id   AF-A0A150KBG8-F1
#
_cell.length_a   1.000
_cell.length_b   1.000
_cell.length_c   1.000
_cell.angle_alpha   90.00
_cell.angle_beta   90.00
_cell.angle_gamma   90.00
#
_symmetry.space_group_name_H-M   'P 1'
#
loop_
_entity.id
_entity.type
_entity.pdbx_description
1 polymer ?
#
loop_
_entity_poly.entity_id
_entity_poly.type
_entity_poly.pdbx_seq_one_letter_code
_entity_poly.pdbx_strand_id
1 'polypeptide(L)'
;MGIHKTPWFDPEAENDFESDFIQSIHLININFSNFYEAYKDLDRAVEAFQYANLIGRFQLIKNDEKQAKHKEKIQEIEKLDEKIHTLKSKIKKETQFNKKVKLNIHIQKLKQQLTKLKRELTK
;
A
#
# COMPACT_ATOMS: atom_id res chain seq x y z
N MET A 1 -8.22 31.75 4.69
CA MET A 1 -8.57 30.80 3.62
C MET A 1 -8.04 29.45 4.08
N GLY A 2 -8.91 28.53 4.50
CA GLY A 2 -8.49 27.23 5.02
C GLY A 2 -8.36 26.25 3.87
N ILE A 3 -7.23 25.53 3.81
CA ILE A 3 -7.07 24.41 2.87
C ILE A 3 -8.02 23.29 3.34
N HIS A 4 -8.81 22.75 2.42
CA HIS A 4 -9.67 21.60 2.72
C HIS A 4 -8.78 20.39 3.02
N LYS A 5 -8.79 19.93 4.28
CA LYS A 5 -8.09 18.72 4.69
C LYS A 5 -8.99 17.51 4.49
N THR A 6 -8.39 16.42 4.03
CA THR A 6 -9.05 15.12 3.89
C THR A 6 -8.28 14.09 4.71
N PRO A 7 -8.95 13.10 5.35
CA PRO A 7 -8.26 12.15 6.22
C PRO A 7 -7.15 11.32 5.55
N TRP A 8 -7.15 11.24 4.22
CA TRP A 8 -6.19 10.44 3.47
C TRP A 8 -4.85 11.14 3.21
N PHE A 9 -4.73 12.46 3.43
CA PHE A 9 -3.49 13.22 3.18
C PHE A 9 -3.41 14.42 4.14
N ASP A 10 -2.27 14.56 4.82
CA ASP A 10 -1.99 15.71 5.67
C ASP A 10 -0.70 16.41 5.21
N PRO A 11 -0.77 17.60 4.59
CA PRO A 11 0.40 18.30 4.08
C PRO A 11 1.37 18.75 5.19
N GLU A 12 0.91 18.77 6.44
CA GLU A 12 1.72 19.14 7.60
C GLU A 12 2.35 17.93 8.29
N ALA A 13 2.18 16.72 7.73
CA ALA A 13 2.80 15.52 8.28
C ALA A 13 4.33 15.61 8.15
N GLU A 14 5.03 15.40 9.27
CA GLU A 14 6.49 15.31 9.31
C GLU A 14 6.95 13.89 8.92
N ASN A 15 6.58 13.41 7.72
CA ASN A 15 7.12 12.17 7.19
C ASN A 15 7.48 12.25 5.70
N ASP A 16 8.39 11.38 5.28
CA ASP A 16 8.99 11.44 3.95
C ASP A 16 7.98 11.15 2.83
N PHE A 17 6.89 10.42 3.10
CA PHE A 17 5.94 10.00 2.07
C PHE A 17 5.07 11.15 1.56
N GLU A 18 4.60 12.07 2.42
CA GLU A 18 3.83 13.23 1.96
C GLU A 18 4.73 14.20 1.20
N SER A 19 5.97 14.38 1.64
CA SER A 19 6.96 15.20 0.91
C SER A 19 7.23 14.63 -0.48
N ASP A 20 7.52 13.32 -0.58
CA ASP A 20 7.75 12.63 -1.85
C ASP A 20 6.53 12.68 -2.77
N PHE A 21 5.33 12.50 -2.20
CA PHE A 21 4.07 12.63 -2.94
C PHE A 21 3.89 14.04 -3.49
N ILE A 22 4.02 15.08 -2.66
CA ILE A 22 3.91 16.49 -3.08
C ILE A 22 4.93 16.81 -4.19
N GLN A 23 6.17 16.33 -4.05
CA GLN A 23 7.18 16.51 -5.08
C GLN A 23 6.77 15.82 -6.40
N SER A 24 6.17 14.63 -6.33
CA SER A 24 5.76 13.87 -7.51
C SER A 24 4.64 14.54 -8.32
N ILE A 25 3.74 15.28 -7.66
CA ILE A 25 2.63 16.01 -8.29
C ILE A 25 2.96 17.48 -8.61
N HIS A 26 4.20 17.90 -8.37
CA HIS A 26 4.63 19.24 -8.76
C HIS A 26 4.51 19.39 -10.28
N LEU A 27 3.92 20.49 -10.77
CA LEU A 27 3.58 20.65 -12.19
C LEU A 27 4.78 20.46 -13.13
N ILE A 28 5.98 20.82 -12.68
CA ILE A 28 7.23 20.63 -13.44
C ILE A 28 7.56 19.13 -13.70
N ASN A 29 7.04 18.22 -12.86
CA ASN A 29 7.32 16.78 -12.91
C ASN A 29 6.24 15.95 -13.63
N ILE A 30 5.15 16.60 -14.05
CA ILE A 30 4.00 15.97 -14.71
C ILE A 30 4.17 16.04 -16.23
N ASN A 31 3.86 14.94 -16.90
CA ASN A 31 3.82 14.90 -18.36
C ASN A 31 2.59 15.64 -18.92
N PHE A 32 2.78 16.87 -19.39
CA PHE A 32 1.73 17.68 -20.03
C PHE A 32 1.62 17.50 -21.56
N SER A 33 2.12 16.39 -22.12
CA SER A 33 1.97 16.11 -23.56
C SER A 33 0.51 16.09 -24.01
N ASN A 34 -0.39 15.63 -23.14
CA ASN A 34 -1.83 15.76 -23.27
C ASN A 34 -2.49 15.56 -21.89
N PHE A 35 -3.79 15.86 -21.78
CA PHE A 35 -4.52 15.72 -20.52
C PHE A 35 -4.55 14.28 -19.98
N TYR A 36 -4.54 13.27 -20.85
CA TYR A 36 -4.55 11.88 -20.42
C TYR A 36 -3.23 11.49 -19.73
N GLU A 37 -2.08 11.85 -20.31
CA GLU A 37 -0.77 11.60 -19.70
C GLU A 37 -0.58 12.37 -18.40
N ALA A 38 -1.08 13.62 -18.34
CA ALA A 38 -1.03 14.42 -17.12
C ALA A 38 -1.86 13.79 -15.99
N TYR A 39 -3.09 13.36 -16.31
CA TYR A 39 -3.96 12.65 -15.37
C TYR A 39 -3.33 11.32 -14.92
N LYS A 40 -2.74 10.56 -15.86
CA LYS A 40 -2.08 9.28 -15.55
C LYS A 40 -0.90 9.45 -14.60
N ASP A 41 -0.10 10.51 -14.75
CA ASP A 41 1.00 10.81 -13.82
C ASP A 41 0.49 11.21 -12.41
N LEU A 42 -0.63 11.95 -12.33
CA LEU A 42 -1.28 12.25 -11.05
C LEU A 42 -1.86 10.99 -10.38
N ASP A 43 -2.54 10.13 -11.14
CA ASP A 43 -3.11 8.87 -10.65
C ASP A 43 -2.02 7.94 -10.10
N ARG A 44 -0.89 7.82 -10.82
CA ARG A 44 0.29 7.07 -10.35
C ARG A 44 0.86 7.60 -9.05
N ALA A 45 0.91 8.92 -8.87
CA ALA A 45 1.39 9.53 -7.63
C ALA A 45 0.47 9.18 -6.45
N VAL A 46 -0.85 9.26 -6.66
CA VAL A 46 -1.85 8.88 -5.65
C VAL A 46 -1.73 7.39 -5.31
N GLU A 47 -1.60 6.51 -6.31
CA GLU A 47 -1.42 5.07 -6.11
C GLU A 47 -0.11 4.77 -5.35
N ALA A 48 1.00 5.41 -5.72
CA ALA A 48 2.29 5.28 -5.04
C ALA A 48 2.22 5.71 -3.56
N PHE A 49 1.50 6.79 -3.26
CA PHE A 49 1.31 7.28 -1.89
C PHE A 49 0.45 6.32 -1.05
N GLN A 50 -0.63 5.80 -1.60
CA GLN A 50 -1.45 4.79 -0.93
C GLN A 50 -0.63 3.54 -0.61
N TYR A 51 0.21 3.10 -1.53
CA TYR A 51 1.06 1.93 -1.34
C TYR A 51 2.21 2.20 -0.37
N ALA A 52 2.76 3.41 -0.34
CA ALA A 52 3.79 3.81 0.62
C ALA A 52 3.35 3.55 2.06
N ASN A 53 2.10 3.92 2.39
CA ASN A 53 1.51 3.67 3.69
C ASN A 53 1.36 2.17 4.03
N LEU A 54 1.21 1.31 3.01
CA LEU A 54 1.08 -0.14 3.17
C LEU A 54 2.43 -0.86 3.29
N ILE A 55 3.41 -0.48 2.46
CA ILE A 55 4.69 -1.19 2.31
C ILE A 55 5.86 -0.48 3.01
N GLY A 56 5.67 0.76 3.45
CA GLY A 56 6.66 1.56 4.17
C GLY A 56 7.68 2.26 3.27
N ARG A 57 7.36 2.49 1.99
CA ARG A 57 8.24 3.22 1.05
C ARG A 57 7.44 3.82 -0.10
N PHE A 58 7.67 5.08 -0.41
CA PHE A 58 7.16 5.71 -1.63
C PHE A 58 7.96 5.27 -2.86
N GLN A 59 7.26 4.83 -3.91
CA GLN A 59 7.88 4.44 -5.17
C GLN A 59 6.98 4.84 -6.35
N LEU A 60 7.41 5.84 -7.10
CA LEU A 60 6.75 6.25 -8.34
C LEU A 60 7.21 5.39 -9.52
N ILE A 61 6.29 4.61 -10.09
CA ILE A 61 6.57 3.72 -11.22
C ILE A 61 5.89 4.28 -12.48
N LYS A 62 6.68 4.87 -13.39
CA LYS A 62 6.16 5.45 -14.64
C LYS A 62 6.01 4.45 -15.80
N ASN A 63 6.64 3.27 -15.69
CA ASN A 63 6.54 2.22 -16.71
C ASN A 63 5.31 1.34 -16.42
N ASP A 64 4.40 1.24 -17.40
CA ASP A 64 3.11 0.57 -17.23
C ASP A 64 3.23 -0.92 -16.86
N GLU A 65 4.15 -1.66 -17.48
CA GLU A 65 4.34 -3.08 -17.18
C GLU A 65 4.87 -3.30 -15.76
N LYS A 66 5.81 -2.46 -15.30
CA LYS A 66 6.32 -2.50 -13.93
C LYS A 66 5.25 -2.09 -12.94
N GLN A 67 4.43 -1.09 -13.27
CA GLN A 67 3.33 -0.62 -12.44
C GLN A 67 2.28 -1.73 -12.26
N ALA A 68 1.88 -2.41 -13.35
CA ALA A 68 0.95 -3.52 -13.30
C ALA A 68 1.45 -4.67 -12.41
N LYS A 69 2.71 -5.09 -12.57
CA LYS A 69 3.33 -6.12 -11.72
C LYS A 69 3.43 -5.69 -10.26
N HIS A 70 3.72 -4.40 -10.01
CA HIS A 70 3.75 -3.86 -8.65
C HIS A 70 2.35 -3.93 -8.01
N LYS A 71 1.33 -3.50 -8.76
CA LYS A 71 -0.08 -3.56 -8.33
C LYS A 71 -0.56 -4.97 -8.01
N GLU A 72 -0.21 -5.96 -8.83
CA GLU A 72 -0.53 -7.37 -8.55
C GLU A 72 0.03 -7.84 -7.20
N LYS A 73 1.29 -7.50 -6.90
CA LYS A 73 1.91 -7.83 -5.61
C LYS A 73 1.25 -7.11 -4.44
N ILE A 74 0.86 -5.84 -4.62
CA ILE A 74 0.12 -5.10 -3.58
C ILE A 74 -1.23 -5.76 -3.30
N GLN A 75 -1.97 -6.15 -4.33
CA GLN A 75 -3.25 -6.86 -4.17
C GLN A 75 -3.08 -8.19 -3.43
N GLU A 76 -1.96 -8.90 -3.64
CA GLU A 76 -1.65 -10.11 -2.87
C GLU A 76 -1.37 -9.79 -1.39
N ILE A 77 -0.65 -8.70 -1.09
CA ILE A 77 -0.41 -8.21 0.27
C ILE A 77 -1.76 -7.91 0.97
N GLU A 78 -2.64 -7.17 0.33
CA GLU A 78 -3.96 -6.81 0.88
C GLU A 78 -4.79 -8.06 1.18
N LYS A 79 -4.86 -9.01 0.25
CA LYS A 79 -5.56 -10.30 0.45
C LYS A 79 -4.98 -11.10 1.62
N LEU A 80 -3.66 -11.10 1.80
CA LEU A 80 -3.01 -11.76 2.93
C LEU A 80 -3.38 -11.08 4.25
N ASP A 81 -3.38 -9.75 4.30
CA ASP A 81 -3.75 -8.98 5.49
C ASP A 81 -5.22 -9.19 5.88
N GLU A 82 -6.14 -9.17 4.91
CA GLU A 82 -7.56 -9.49 5.12
C GLU A 82 -7.76 -10.91 5.66
N LYS A 83 -7.03 -11.88 5.10
CA LYS A 83 -7.10 -13.29 5.54
C LYS A 83 -6.58 -13.44 6.96
N ILE A 84 -5.47 -12.78 7.31
CA ILE A 84 -4.94 -12.74 8.66
C ILE A 84 -5.97 -12.13 9.61
N HIS A 85 -6.59 -11.01 9.24
CA HIS A 85 -7.59 -10.35 10.07
C HIS A 85 -8.81 -11.25 10.32
N THR A 86 -9.31 -11.89 9.26
CA THR A 86 -10.41 -12.86 9.33
C THR A 86 -10.08 -14.03 10.25
N LEU A 87 -8.89 -14.60 10.14
CA LEU A 87 -8.46 -15.72 10.99
C LEU A 87 -8.30 -15.29 12.45
N LYS A 88 -7.75 -14.09 12.72
CA LYS A 88 -7.70 -13.54 14.08
C LYS A 88 -9.10 -13.43 14.69
N SER A 89 -10.09 -12.96 13.93
CA SER A 89 -11.48 -12.87 14.36
C SER A 89 -12.09 -14.26 14.63
N LYS A 90 -11.74 -15.28 13.83
CA LYS A 90 -12.13 -16.68 14.09
C LYS A 90 -11.51 -17.23 15.38
N ILE A 91 -10.23 -16.96 15.65
CA ILE A 91 -9.56 -17.38 16.89
C ILE A 91 -10.24 -16.82 18.13
N LYS A 92 -10.66 -15.55 18.10
CA LYS A 92 -11.37 -14.91 19.21
C LYS A 92 -12.67 -15.64 19.58
N LYS A 93 -13.33 -16.26 18.60
CA LYS A 93 -14.61 -16.99 18.76
C LYS A 93 -14.45 -18.48 19.03
N GLU A 94 -13.27 -19.05 18.78
CA GLU A 94 -12.98 -20.47 19.01
C GLU A 94 -12.80 -20.75 20.51
N THR A 95 -13.22 -21.93 20.97
CA THR A 95 -13.10 -22.35 22.38
C THR A 95 -12.14 -23.52 22.55
N GLN A 96 -12.00 -24.38 21.52
CA GLN A 96 -11.14 -25.56 21.57
C GLN A 96 -9.67 -25.19 21.39
N PHE A 97 -8.84 -25.47 22.41
CA PHE A 97 -7.41 -25.15 22.41
C PHE A 97 -6.68 -25.67 21.16
N ASN A 98 -6.89 -26.94 20.80
CA ASN A 98 -6.25 -27.55 19.63
C ASN A 98 -6.57 -26.82 18.32
N LYS A 99 -7.80 -26.30 18.16
CA LYS A 99 -8.18 -25.51 16.98
C LYS A 99 -7.55 -24.13 17.00
N LYS A 100 -7.47 -23.46 18.16
CA LYS A 100 -6.74 -22.19 18.30
C LYS A 100 -5.28 -22.32 17.89
N VAL A 101 -4.61 -23.38 18.34
CA VAL A 101 -3.21 -23.63 17.97
C VAL A 101 -3.04 -23.80 16.45
N LYS A 102 -3.90 -24.61 15.80
CA LYS A 102 -3.87 -24.77 14.34
C LYS A 102 -4.06 -23.44 13.60
N LEU A 103 -5.01 -22.62 14.03
CA LEU A 103 -5.27 -21.30 13.45
C LEU A 103 -4.08 -20.34 13.66
N ASN A 104 -3.46 -20.34 14.84
CA ASN A 104 -2.27 -19.54 15.12
C ASN A 104 -1.08 -19.92 14.22
N ILE A 105 -0.84 -21.23 14.02
CA ILE A 105 0.19 -21.70 13.09
C ILE A 105 -0.10 -21.20 11.66
N HIS A 106 -1.36 -21.25 11.23
CA HIS A 106 -1.73 -20.76 9.90
C HIS A 106 -1.50 -19.24 9.77
N ILE A 107 -1.91 -18.44 10.76
CA ILE A 107 -1.64 -17.01 10.80
C ILE A 107 -0.14 -16.73 10.73
N GLN A 108 0.68 -17.48 11.46
CA GLN A 108 2.12 -17.29 11.45
C GLN A 108 2.73 -17.54 10.07
N LYS A 109 2.27 -18.58 9.34
CA LYS A 109 2.68 -18.82 7.95
C LYS A 109 2.29 -17.68 7.02
N LEU A 110 1.06 -17.17 7.13
CA LEU A 110 0.60 -16.03 6.32
C LEU A 110 1.41 -14.76 6.62
N LYS A 111 1.72 -14.49 7.90
CA LYS A 111 2.58 -13.37 8.28
C LYS A 111 3.99 -13.48 7.68
N GLN A 112 4.57 -14.67 7.66
CA GLN A 112 5.87 -14.90 7.03
C GLN A 112 5.83 -14.62 5.52
N GLN A 113 4.77 -15.07 4.83
CA GLN A 113 4.55 -14.77 3.42
C GLN A 113 4.41 -13.26 3.17
N LEU A 114 3.59 -12.58 3.99
CA LEU A 114 3.40 -11.13 3.94
C LEU A 114 4.72 -10.38 4.11
N THR A 115 5.52 -10.73 5.12
CA THR A 115 6.84 -10.10 5.35
C THR A 115 7.79 -10.35 4.19
N LYS A 116 7.78 -11.54 3.58
CA LYS A 116 8.59 -11.83 2.40
C LYS A 116 8.18 -10.95 1.23
N LEU A 117 6.88 -10.85 0.96
CA LEU A 117 6.36 -10.09 -0.17
C LEU A 117 6.61 -8.58 -0.02
N LYS A 118 6.42 -8.03 1.19
CA LYS A 118 6.78 -6.63 1.49
C LYS A 118 8.27 -6.35 1.28
N ARG A 119 9.15 -7.29 1.66
CA ARG A 119 10.60 -7.17 1.43
C ARG A 119 10.98 -7.19 -0.05
N GLU A 120 10.26 -7.95 -0.88
CA GLU A 120 10.50 -7.99 -2.33
C GLU A 120 10.12 -6.67 -3.02
N LEU A 121 9.21 -5.88 -2.44
CA LEU A 121 8.82 -4.57 -2.94
C LEU A 121 9.71 -3.43 -2.44
N THR A 122 10.41 -3.63 -1.33
CA THR A 122 11.27 -2.60 -0.72
C THR A 122 12.73 -2.69 -1.12
N LYS A 123 13.17 -3.83 -1.68
CA LYS A 123 14.50 -4.00 -2.30
C LYS A 123 14.60 -3.21 -3.61
#